data_AF-A0A7R9JKS6-F1
#
_entry.id   AF-A0A7R9JKS6-F1
#
_cell.length_a   1.000
_cell.length_b   1.000
_cell.length_c   1.000
_cell.angle_alpha   90.00
_cell.angle_beta   90.00
_cell.angle_gamma   90.00
#
_symmetry.space_group_name_H-M   'P 1'
#
loop_
_entity.id
_entity.type
_entity.pdbx_description
1 polymer ?
#
loop_
_entity_poly.entity_id
_entity_poly.type
_entity_poly.pdbx_seq_one_letter_code
_entity_poly.pdbx_strand_id
1 'polypeptide(L)'
;MTISVAVVPGTPGPVTTSDEAKEFCLKHGLPVIFKAAYGGGGRGMRVVRKMEEVEEMFQRASSEAAAAFGNGAMFIEKFIERPRHIEVQLLGDRAGNVVHLYERDCSVQRRHQKVVEIAPAPNLDPKVSTT
;
A
#
# COMPACT_ATOMS: atom_id res chain seq x y z
N MET A 1 -6.92 -20.24 -0.08
CA MET A 1 -7.67 -19.91 1.15
C MET A 1 -7.81 -18.40 1.16
N THR A 2 -9.00 -17.86 0.90
CA THR A 2 -9.26 -16.41 0.93
C THR A 2 -9.92 -16.08 2.26
N ILE A 3 -9.20 -15.36 3.13
CA ILE A 3 -9.74 -14.86 4.40
C ILE A 3 -10.46 -13.54 4.10
N SER A 4 -11.61 -13.31 4.72
CA SER A 4 -12.50 -12.16 4.46
C SER A 4 -11.99 -10.85 5.09
N VAL A 5 -10.81 -10.39 4.69
CA VAL A 5 -10.26 -9.07 5.04
C VAL A 5 -10.56 -8.11 3.90
N ALA A 6 -11.12 -6.94 4.23
CA ALA A 6 -11.35 -5.89 3.24
C ALA A 6 -10.00 -5.37 2.71
N VAL A 7 -9.84 -5.35 1.39
CA VAL A 7 -8.64 -4.87 0.71
C VAL A 7 -8.98 -3.71 -0.20
N VAL A 8 -8.00 -2.82 -0.41
CA VAL A 8 -8.13 -1.73 -1.39
C VAL A 8 -8.19 -2.37 -2.79
N PRO A 9 -9.10 -1.92 -3.68
CA PRO A 9 -9.13 -2.39 -5.05
C PRO A 9 -7.78 -2.16 -5.73
N GLY A 10 -7.20 -3.23 -6.27
CA GLY A 10 -5.89 -3.21 -6.89
C GLY A 10 -5.73 -4.33 -7.90
N THR A 11 -4.55 -4.40 -8.51
CA THR A 11 -4.20 -5.47 -9.44
C THR A 11 -4.13 -6.82 -8.70
N PRO A 12 -4.60 -7.93 -9.30
CA PRO A 12 -4.59 -9.25 -8.64
C PRO A 12 -3.17 -9.82 -8.50
N GLY A 13 -2.21 -9.26 -9.22
CA GLY A 13 -0.80 -9.63 -9.22
C GLY A 13 0.08 -8.45 -9.64
N PRO A 14 1.40 -8.66 -9.65
CA PRO A 14 2.34 -7.66 -10.14
C PRO A 14 2.12 -7.38 -11.63
N VAL A 15 2.24 -6.11 -11.98
CA VAL A 15 2.23 -5.54 -13.32
C VAL A 15 3.65 -5.22 -13.71
N THR A 16 4.04 -5.55 -14.94
CA THR A 16 5.43 -5.36 -15.43
C THR A 16 5.53 -4.37 -16.58
N THR A 17 4.41 -3.94 -17.16
CA THR A 17 4.38 -3.00 -18.29
C THR A 17 3.49 -1.79 -18.03
N SER A 18 3.79 -0.68 -18.69
CA SER A 18 2.95 0.52 -18.67
C SER A 18 1.59 0.30 -19.33
N ASP A 19 1.50 -0.62 -20.29
CA ASP A 19 0.25 -0.93 -20.99
C ASP A 19 -0.74 -1.65 -20.07
N GLU A 20 -0.28 -2.66 -19.32
CA GLU A 20 -1.07 -3.30 -18.24
C GLU A 20 -1.52 -2.27 -17.19
N ALA A 21 -0.64 -1.33 -16.84
CA ALA A 21 -0.96 -0.26 -15.90
C ALA A 21 -2.05 0.68 -16.44
N LYS A 22 -1.98 1.03 -17.73
CA LYS A 22 -2.96 1.86 -18.43
C LYS A 22 -4.31 1.17 -18.56
N GLU A 23 -4.32 -0.12 -18.87
CA GLU A 23 -5.55 -0.92 -18.91
C GLU A 23 -6.24 -0.94 -17.54
N PHE A 24 -5.49 -1.15 -16.47
CA PHE A 24 -6.02 -1.07 -15.11
C PHE A 24 -6.60 0.31 -14.81
N CYS A 25 -5.89 1.39 -15.15
CA CYS A 25 -6.36 2.75 -14.93
C CYS A 25 -7.62 3.08 -15.75
N LEU A 26 -7.76 2.55 -16.96
CA LEU A 26 -8.96 2.72 -17.79
C LEU A 26 -10.16 1.99 -17.19
N LYS A 27 -9.95 0.76 -16.71
CA LYS A 27 -11.01 -0.07 -16.14
C LYS A 27 -11.48 0.41 -14.76
N HIS A 28 -10.55 0.82 -13.91
CA HIS A 28 -10.84 1.14 -12.52
C HIS A 28 -10.92 2.65 -12.26
N GLY A 29 -10.40 3.48 -13.18
CA GLY A 29 -10.34 4.94 -13.05
C GLY A 29 -9.18 5.43 -12.17
N LEU A 30 -9.01 6.74 -12.10
CA LEU A 30 -8.00 7.44 -11.30
C LEU A 30 -8.64 8.11 -10.06
N PRO A 31 -7.86 8.56 -9.05
CA PRO A 31 -6.42 8.38 -8.89
C PRO A 31 -6.03 6.96 -8.46
N VAL A 32 -4.82 6.56 -8.81
CA VAL A 32 -4.19 5.30 -8.37
C VAL A 32 -2.82 5.57 -7.77
N ILE A 33 -2.28 4.59 -7.05
CA ILE A 33 -0.91 4.59 -6.57
C ILE A 33 -0.19 3.35 -7.09
N PHE A 34 0.97 3.56 -7.70
CA PHE A 34 1.91 2.52 -8.04
C PHE A 34 2.79 2.24 -6.83
N LYS A 35 3.03 0.96 -6.55
CA LYS A 35 3.88 0.49 -5.44
C LYS A 35 4.80 -0.60 -5.95
N ALA A 36 6.08 -0.56 -5.57
CA ALA A 36 6.99 -1.67 -5.85
C ALA A 36 6.46 -2.98 -5.25
N ALA A 37 6.37 -4.06 -6.04
CA ALA A 37 5.81 -5.34 -5.59
C ALA A 37 6.67 -6.06 -4.55
N TYR A 38 7.98 -5.81 -4.59
CA TYR A 38 8.98 -6.42 -3.71
C TYR A 38 9.77 -5.37 -2.91
N GLY A 39 9.19 -4.17 -2.75
CA GLY A 39 9.85 -3.04 -2.09
C GLY A 39 9.35 -2.74 -0.68
N GLY A 40 9.97 -1.74 -0.04
CA GLY A 40 9.60 -1.25 1.28
C GLY A 40 10.13 0.16 1.56
N GLY A 41 9.69 0.77 2.67
CA GLY A 41 10.22 2.07 3.13
C GLY A 41 9.81 3.28 2.27
N GLY A 42 8.67 3.19 1.57
CA GLY A 42 8.12 4.31 0.79
C GLY A 42 8.83 4.58 -0.56
N ARG A 43 9.77 3.73 -0.96
CA ARG A 43 10.49 3.82 -2.25
C ARG A 43 9.74 3.11 -3.37
N GLY A 44 9.86 3.61 -4.59
CA GLY A 44 9.13 3.05 -5.74
C GLY A 44 7.61 3.23 -5.61
N MET A 45 7.17 4.29 -4.94
CA MET A 45 5.76 4.66 -4.84
C MET A 45 5.46 5.94 -5.62
N ARG A 46 4.41 5.95 -6.45
CA ARG A 46 3.98 7.14 -7.21
C ARG A 46 2.47 7.22 -7.29
N VAL A 47 1.91 8.38 -6.97
CA VAL A 47 0.48 8.66 -7.15
C VAL A 47 0.26 9.20 -8.56
N VAL A 48 -0.70 8.65 -9.27
CA VAL A 48 -1.06 9.06 -10.64
C VAL A 48 -2.47 9.60 -10.64
N ARG A 49 -2.63 10.81 -11.17
CA ARG A 49 -3.91 11.54 -11.17
C ARG A 49 -4.47 11.77 -12.56
N LYS A 50 -3.62 11.76 -13.60
CA LYS A 50 -4.03 11.91 -15.00
C LYS A 50 -3.62 10.71 -15.84
N MET A 51 -4.40 10.42 -16.87
CA MET A 51 -4.14 9.27 -17.74
C MET A 51 -2.85 9.46 -18.56
N GLU A 52 -2.54 10.71 -18.94
CA GLU A 52 -1.31 11.03 -19.67
C GLU A 52 -0.03 10.78 -18.85
N GLU A 53 -0.13 10.75 -17.52
CA GLU A 53 1.01 10.55 -16.61
C GLU A 53 1.33 9.08 -16.36
N VAL A 54 0.44 8.15 -16.72
CA VAL A 54 0.53 6.72 -16.35
C VAL A 54 1.84 6.10 -16.79
N GLU A 55 2.21 6.28 -18.07
CA GLU A 55 3.40 5.65 -18.64
C GLU A 55 4.69 6.17 -17.99
N GLU A 56 4.85 7.49 -17.93
CA GLU A 56 6.02 8.14 -17.32
C GLU A 56 6.17 7.75 -15.84
N MET A 57 5.06 7.77 -15.07
CA MET A 57 5.09 7.44 -13.65
C MET A 57 5.37 5.97 -13.42
N PHE A 58 4.87 5.08 -14.29
CA PHE A 58 5.14 3.65 -14.22
C PHE A 58 6.62 3.37 -14.43
N GLN A 59 7.20 3.89 -15.53
CA GLN A 59 8.61 3.70 -15.86
C GLN A 59 9.54 4.21 -14.75
N ARG A 60 9.24 5.39 -14.19
CA ARG A 60 10.01 5.95 -13.07
C ARG A 60 9.94 5.09 -11.81
N ALA A 61 8.73 4.66 -11.45
CA ALA A 61 8.54 3.86 -10.24
C ALA A 61 9.17 2.46 -10.38
N SER A 62 9.01 1.84 -11.56
CA SER A 62 9.61 0.54 -11.91
C SER A 62 11.15 0.61 -11.92
N SER A 63 11.73 1.66 -12.51
CA SER A 63 13.18 1.87 -12.52
C SER A 63 13.74 2.09 -11.12
N GLU A 64 13.07 2.89 -10.27
CA GLU A 64 13.46 3.07 -8.87
C GLU A 64 13.39 1.75 -8.09
N ALA A 65 12.34 0.96 -8.31
CA ALA A 65 12.18 -0.34 -7.68
C ALA A 65 13.25 -1.34 -8.13
N ALA A 66 13.55 -1.41 -9.43
CA ALA A 66 14.61 -2.26 -9.97
C ALA A 66 15.98 -1.89 -9.38
N ALA A 67 16.30 -0.59 -9.30
CA ALA A 67 17.55 -0.12 -8.73
C ALA A 67 17.66 -0.37 -7.21
N ALA A 68 16.55 -0.30 -6.48
CA ALA A 68 16.53 -0.45 -5.03
C ALA A 68 16.41 -1.90 -4.54
N PHE A 69 15.68 -2.73 -5.27
CA PHE A 69 15.23 -4.06 -4.82
C PHE A 69 15.54 -5.17 -5.83
N GLY A 70 16.15 -4.86 -6.98
CA GLY A 70 16.48 -5.82 -8.04
C GLY A 70 15.27 -6.28 -8.87
N ASN A 71 14.08 -5.72 -8.62
CA ASN A 71 12.85 -6.07 -9.33
C ASN A 71 11.96 -4.84 -9.56
N GLY A 72 11.64 -4.56 -10.83
CA GLY A 72 10.83 -3.42 -11.24
C GLY A 72 9.32 -3.68 -11.31
N ALA A 73 8.84 -4.86 -10.89
CA ALA A 73 7.43 -5.19 -10.92
C ALA A 73 6.63 -4.34 -9.91
N MET A 74 5.42 -3.96 -10.28
CA MET A 74 4.60 -2.99 -9.56
C MET A 74 3.24 -3.57 -9.19
N PHE A 75 2.67 -3.16 -8.05
CA PHE A 75 1.24 -3.25 -7.78
C PHE A 75 0.59 -1.89 -8.03
N ILE A 76 -0.66 -1.92 -8.47
CA ILE A 76 -1.48 -0.71 -8.66
C ILE A 76 -2.69 -0.84 -7.76
N GLU A 77 -2.93 0.17 -6.94
CA GLU A 77 -4.09 0.24 -6.06
C GLU A 77 -4.83 1.57 -6.24
N LYS A 78 -6.10 1.58 -5.89
CA LYS A 78 -6.83 2.84 -5.72
C LYS A 78 -6.17 3.72 -4.68
N PHE A 79 -5.95 4.98 -5.03
CA PHE A 79 -5.38 5.94 -4.10
C PHE A 79 -6.49 6.46 -3.18
N ILE A 80 -6.36 6.18 -1.88
CA ILE A 80 -7.25 6.70 -0.85
C ILE A 80 -6.75 8.10 -0.48
N GLU A 81 -7.63 9.09 -0.57
CA GLU A 81 -7.30 10.45 -0.15
C GLU A 81 -7.47 10.63 1.35
N ARG A 82 -6.50 11.35 1.96
CA ARG A 82 -6.46 11.63 3.41
C ARG A 82 -6.64 10.38 4.30
N PRO A 83 -5.91 9.28 4.05
CA PRO A 83 -6.03 8.08 4.87
C PRO A 83 -5.34 8.28 6.22
N ARG A 84 -5.80 7.53 7.23
CA ARG A 84 -4.98 7.18 8.40
C ARG A 84 -4.26 5.87 8.12
N HIS A 85 -3.00 5.76 8.57
CA HIS A 85 -2.23 4.52 8.48
C HIS A 85 -2.30 3.82 9.85
N ILE A 86 -3.19 2.83 9.96
CA ILE A 86 -3.38 2.04 11.17
C ILE A 86 -2.80 0.64 10.94
N GLU A 87 -2.02 0.15 11.90
CA GLU A 87 -1.44 -1.18 11.84
C GLU A 87 -1.67 -1.95 13.15
N VAL A 88 -1.90 -3.26 13.04
CA VAL A 88 -2.16 -4.14 14.19
C VAL A 88 -0.95 -5.03 14.43
N GLN A 89 -0.47 -5.06 15.67
CA GLN A 89 0.61 -5.95 16.05
C GLN A 89 0.05 -7.35 16.30
N LEU A 90 0.63 -8.37 15.67
CA LEU A 90 0.30 -9.77 15.93
C LEU A 90 1.48 -10.49 16.58
N LEU A 91 1.19 -11.45 17.46
CA LEU A 91 2.14 -12.40 18.01
C LEU A 91 1.52 -13.80 17.90
N GLY A 92 2.26 -14.74 17.30
CA GLY A 92 1.82 -16.12 17.18
C GLY A 92 2.92 -17.10 17.59
N ASP A 93 2.53 -18.26 18.11
CA ASP A 93 3.45 -19.33 18.50
C ASP A 93 3.27 -20.59 17.65
N ARG A 94 4.13 -21.60 17.89
CA ARG A 94 4.09 -22.89 17.18
C ARG A 94 2.98 -23.82 17.67
N ALA A 95 2.33 -23.51 18.79
CA ALA A 95 1.20 -24.26 19.31
C ALA A 95 -0.13 -23.81 18.68
N GLY A 96 -0.09 -22.80 17.81
CA GLY A 96 -1.26 -22.27 17.11
C GLY A 96 -1.95 -21.13 17.84
N ASN A 97 -1.37 -20.61 18.93
CA ASN A 97 -1.90 -19.44 19.59
C ASN A 97 -1.56 -18.18 18.78
N VAL A 98 -2.52 -17.27 18.67
CA VAL A 98 -2.34 -15.95 18.04
C VAL A 98 -3.05 -14.91 18.90
N VAL A 99 -2.34 -13.82 19.19
CA VAL A 99 -2.89 -12.64 19.87
C VAL A 99 -2.57 -11.39 19.06
N HIS A 100 -3.42 -10.37 19.19
CA HIS A 100 -3.04 -9.02 18.79
C HIS A 100 -2.54 -8.25 20.02
N LEU A 101 -1.62 -7.32 19.81
CA LEU A 101 -1.10 -6.39 20.82
C LEU A 101 -1.54 -4.97 20.46
N TYR A 102 -2.84 -4.83 20.29
CA TYR A 102 -3.54 -3.62 19.86
C TYR A 102 -3.06 -3.06 18.51
N GLU A 103 -3.47 -1.82 18.22
CA GLU A 103 -3.09 -1.10 17.02
C GLU A 103 -2.16 0.09 17.30
N ARG A 104 -1.52 0.59 16.25
CA ARG A 104 -0.73 1.83 16.24
C ARG A 104 -1.25 2.76 15.17
N ASP A 105 -1.23 4.06 15.46
CA ASP A 105 -1.39 5.11 14.46
C ASP A 105 -0.02 5.55 13.96
N CYS A 106 0.24 5.29 12.68
CA CYS A 106 1.45 5.66 11.97
C CYS A 106 1.18 6.71 10.87
N SER A 107 0.10 7.49 10.99
CA SER A 107 -0.36 8.42 9.95
C SER A 107 0.57 9.63 9.77
N VAL A 108 1.39 9.96 10.78
CA VAL A 108 2.36 11.05 10.69
C VAL A 108 3.55 10.58 9.85
N GLN A 109 3.48 10.91 8.56
CA GLN A 109 4.44 10.47 7.56
C GLN A 109 4.98 11.64 6.75
N ARG A 110 6.21 11.50 6.27
CA ARG A 110 6.80 12.37 5.26
C ARG A 110 7.21 11.52 4.07
N ARG A 111 6.65 11.81 2.89
CA ARG A 111 6.93 11.05 1.64
C ARG A 111 6.75 9.53 1.80
N HIS A 112 5.64 9.11 2.40
CA HIS A 112 5.31 7.69 2.65
C HIS A 112 6.26 6.95 3.62
N GLN A 113 7.04 7.68 4.40
CA GLN A 113 7.88 7.14 5.48
C GLN A 113 7.33 7.59 6.83
N LYS A 114 7.23 6.68 7.79
CA LYS A 114 6.78 6.95 9.16
C LYS A 114 7.76 7.90 9.85
N VAL A 115 7.22 8.86 10.58
CA VAL A 115 7.99 9.86 11.33
C VAL A 115 7.62 9.84 12.81
N VAL A 116 6.32 9.78 13.11
CA VAL A 116 5.81 9.64 14.48
C VAL A 116 4.78 8.52 14.50
N GLU A 117 4.86 7.71 15.55
CA GLU A 117 4.04 6.53 15.75
C GLU A 117 3.51 6.56 17.19
N ILE A 118 2.21 6.32 17.38
CA ILE A 118 1.57 6.33 18.70
C ILE A 118 0.72 5.08 18.91
N ALA A 119 0.62 4.64 20.16
CA ALA A 119 -0.13 3.45 20.56
C ALA A 119 -0.86 3.69 21.89
N PRO A 120 -2.15 3.31 22.04
CA PRO A 120 -3.05 2.89 20.96
C PRO A 120 -3.37 4.03 19.98
N ALA A 121 -4.08 3.73 18.89
CA ALA A 121 -4.48 4.77 17.93
C ALA A 121 -5.61 5.63 18.50
N PRO A 122 -5.42 6.96 18.65
CA PRO A 122 -6.45 7.81 19.26
C PRO A 122 -7.66 7.95 18.32
N ASN A 123 -8.85 8.14 18.89
CA ASN A 123 -10.07 8.51 18.16
C ASN A 123 -10.41 7.56 16.99
N LEU A 124 -10.17 6.25 17.14
CA LEU A 124 -10.78 5.26 16.24
C LEU A 124 -12.24 5.02 16.63
N ASP A 125 -13.07 4.66 15.65
CA ASP A 125 -14.42 4.17 15.92
C ASP A 125 -14.30 2.93 16.84
N PRO A 126 -15.04 2.85 17.96
CA PRO A 126 -15.01 1.69 18.85
C PRO A 126 -15.29 0.35 18.17
N LYS A 127 -15.98 0.34 17.01
CA LYS A 127 -16.21 -0.88 16.21
C LYS A 127 -14.98 -1.33 15.41
N VAL A 128 -14.00 -0.45 15.25
CA VAL A 128 -12.75 -0.68 14.50
C VAL A 128 -11.55 -0.80 15.43
N SER A 129 -11.60 -0.13 16.59
CA SER A 129 -10.54 -0.18 17.61
C SER A 129 -10.28 -1.61 18.07
N THR A 130 -9.01 -1.93 18.35
CA THR A 130 -8.63 -3.24 18.90
C THR A 130 -8.39 -3.21 20.41
N THR A 131 -8.56 -2.04 21.04
CA THR A 131 -8.49 -1.80 22.48
C THR A 131 -9.75 -2.17 23.24
#